data_AF-A0A7X5VM41-F1
#
_entry.id   AF-A0A7X5VM41-F1
#
_cell.length_a   1.000
_cell.length_b   1.000
_cell.length_c   1.000
_cell.angle_alpha   90.00
_cell.angle_beta   90.00
_cell.angle_gamma   90.00
#
_symmetry.space_group_name_H-M   'P 1'
#
loop_
_entity.id
_entity.type
_entity.pdbx_description
1 polymer ?
#
loop_
_entity_poly.entity_id
_entity_poly.type
_entity_poly.pdbx_seq_one_letter_code
_entity_poly.pdbx_strand_id
1 'polypeptide(L)'
;SALGPFGFDATTTRARLEAYKVVEHTYMATFEVLGGLGLLLGTIGLGIVLVRNVIERRGELATLRAFGFRRASLGWLVLAENAFLLMIGLAIGAGAALAGVAPRLAQVHTSWSALGVTLAVIAAVGMLASVAAVAGALRVPLLPALKAER
;
A
#
# COMPACT_ATOMS: atom_id res chain seq x y z
N SER A 1 -2.34 15.89 65.73
CA SER A 1 -1.76 16.96 64.89
C SER A 1 -2.46 16.98 63.54
N ALA A 2 -3.37 17.94 63.32
CA ALA A 2 -4.37 17.95 62.25
C ALA A 2 -3.84 18.37 60.85
N LEU A 3 -2.55 18.14 60.56
CA LEU A 3 -1.90 18.56 59.30
C LEU A 3 -1.35 17.38 58.47
N GLY A 4 -1.57 16.13 58.90
CA GLY A 4 -1.21 14.92 58.15
C GLY A 4 -1.81 14.79 56.73
N PRO A 5 -3.00 15.33 56.40
CA PRO A 5 -3.59 15.14 55.08
C PRO A 5 -3.15 16.15 54.01
N PHE A 6 -2.39 17.19 54.35
CA PHE A 6 -1.94 18.23 53.40
C PHE A 6 -0.42 18.19 53.18
N GLY A 7 0.14 16.97 53.13
CA GLY A 7 1.52 16.77 52.71
C GLY A 7 1.71 17.33 51.30
N PHE A 8 2.65 18.27 51.17
CA PHE A 8 3.07 18.85 49.90
C PHE A 8 3.60 17.72 48.99
N ASP A 9 2.75 17.21 48.09
CA ASP A 9 3.11 16.15 47.14
C ASP A 9 3.94 16.75 45.99
N ALA A 10 5.17 17.14 46.33
CA ALA A 10 6.15 17.69 45.43
C ALA A 10 6.72 16.58 44.54
N THR A 11 6.00 16.20 43.50
CA THR A 11 6.59 15.35 42.47
C THR A 11 7.57 16.22 41.66
N THR A 12 8.83 15.78 41.51
CA THR A 12 9.81 16.42 40.63
C THR A 12 9.29 16.58 39.20
N THR A 13 9.50 17.75 38.58
CA THR A 13 9.12 18.04 37.18
C THR A 13 9.63 16.97 36.21
N ARG A 14 10.79 16.35 36.49
CA ARG A 14 11.34 15.23 35.72
C ARG A 14 10.46 13.97 35.75
N ALA A 15 9.90 13.61 36.90
CA ALA A 15 9.06 12.42 37.05
C ALA A 15 7.69 12.60 36.36
N ARG A 16 7.10 13.81 36.43
CA ARG A 16 5.89 14.14 35.65
C ARG A 16 6.19 14.15 34.14
N LEU A 17 7.34 14.66 33.72
CA LEU A 17 7.74 14.66 32.30
C LEU A 17 8.00 13.24 31.75
N GLU A 18 8.59 12.34 32.52
CA GLU A 18 8.73 10.93 32.14
C GLU A 18 7.38 10.23 32.04
N ALA A 19 6.46 10.46 32.98
CA ALA A 19 5.12 9.92 32.91
C ALA A 19 4.34 10.41 31.67
N TYR A 20 4.49 11.69 31.28
CA TYR A 20 3.91 12.22 30.03
C TYR A 20 4.52 11.58 28.78
N LYS A 21 5.84 11.35 28.76
CA LYS A 21 6.52 10.70 27.63
C LYS A 21 6.04 9.27 27.38
N VAL A 22 5.73 8.51 28.43
CA VAL A 22 5.23 7.13 28.32
C VAL A 22 3.81 7.09 27.71
N VAL A 23 2.95 8.05 28.06
CA VAL A 23 1.59 8.16 27.51
C VAL A 23 1.62 8.56 26.03
N GLU A 24 2.47 9.52 25.66
CA GLU A 24 2.66 9.93 24.26
C GLU A 24 3.15 8.77 23.38
N HIS A 25 4.13 8.00 23.88
CA HIS A 25 4.63 6.80 23.21
C HIS A 25 3.54 5.74 22.97
N THR A 26 2.63 5.54 23.93
CA THR A 26 1.58 4.51 23.83
C THR A 26 0.50 4.90 22.82
N TYR A 27 0.16 6.19 22.73
CA TYR A 27 -0.76 6.70 21.71
C TYR A 27 -0.19 6.54 20.30
N MET A 28 1.09 6.90 20.10
CA MET A 28 1.77 6.71 18.81
C MET A 28 1.89 5.22 18.43
N ALA A 29 2.22 4.35 19.38
CA ALA A 29 2.30 2.91 19.14
C ALA A 29 0.96 2.32 18.67
N THR A 30 -0.17 2.80 19.20
CA THR A 30 -1.49 2.34 18.76
C THR A 30 -1.76 2.73 17.31
N PHE A 31 -1.36 3.93 16.89
CA PHE A 31 -1.46 4.33 15.48
C PHE A 31 -0.48 3.61 14.56
N GLU A 32 0.71 3.29 15.05
CA GLU A 32 1.68 2.49 14.31
C GLU A 32 1.15 1.09 14.03
N VAL A 33 0.53 0.45 15.02
CA VAL A 33 -0.13 -0.86 14.85
C VAL A 33 -1.26 -0.76 13.82
N LEU A 34 -2.11 0.27 13.90
CA LEU A 34 -3.18 0.49 12.91
C LEU A 34 -2.62 0.74 11.50
N GLY A 35 -1.55 1.51 11.39
CA GLY A 35 -0.84 1.75 10.13
C GLY A 35 -0.24 0.46 9.56
N GLY A 36 0.37 -0.36 10.42
CA GLY A 36 0.92 -1.66 10.07
C GLY A 36 -0.16 -2.64 9.59
N LEU A 37 -1.33 -2.65 10.22
CA LEU A 37 -2.50 -3.41 9.74
C LEU A 37 -2.98 -2.91 8.38
N GLY A 38 -3.02 -1.61 8.16
CA GLY A 38 -3.33 -1.01 6.85
C GLY A 38 -2.35 -1.44 5.77
N LEU A 39 -1.06 -1.51 6.09
CA LEU A 39 -0.01 -1.99 5.18
C LEU A 39 -0.17 -3.48 4.86
N LEU A 40 -0.48 -4.31 5.86
CA LEU A 40 -0.77 -5.73 5.68
C LEU A 40 -1.97 -5.92 4.74
N LEU A 41 -3.07 -5.20 5.01
CA LEU A 41 -4.28 -5.27 4.20
C LEU A 41 -4.02 -4.81 2.76
N GLY A 42 -3.27 -3.72 2.58
CA GLY A 42 -2.85 -3.23 1.26
C GLY A 42 -1.98 -4.24 0.50
N THR A 43 -1.08 -4.93 1.20
CA THR A 43 -0.24 -5.99 0.61
C THR A 43 -1.07 -7.19 0.13
N ILE A 44 -2.03 -7.63 0.95
CA ILE A 44 -2.96 -8.71 0.58
C ILE A 44 -3.81 -8.29 -0.63
N GLY A 45 -4.34 -7.06 -0.62
CA GLY A 45 -5.08 -6.49 -1.74
C GLY A 45 -4.28 -6.49 -3.04
N LEU A 46 -3.01 -6.07 -2.99
CA LEU A 46 -2.09 -6.18 -4.13
C LEU A 46 -1.91 -7.62 -4.60
N GLY A 47 -1.73 -8.58 -3.67
CA GLY A 47 -1.64 -10.00 -4.01
C GLY A 47 -2.86 -10.52 -4.77
N ILE A 48 -4.07 -10.17 -4.30
CA ILE A 48 -5.33 -10.54 -4.96
C ILE A 48 -5.41 -9.94 -6.37
N VAL A 49 -5.05 -8.65 -6.53
CA VAL A 49 -5.03 -7.98 -7.83
C VAL A 49 -4.03 -8.64 -8.78
N LEU A 50 -2.85 -9.05 -8.30
CA LEU A 50 -1.86 -9.77 -9.10
C LEU A 50 -2.39 -11.12 -9.59
N VAL A 51 -3.05 -11.89 -8.72
CA VAL A 51 -3.67 -13.18 -9.09
C VAL A 51 -4.79 -12.97 -10.11
N ARG A 52 -5.68 -11.99 -9.89
CA ARG A 52 -6.76 -11.63 -10.81
C ARG A 52 -6.22 -11.23 -12.19
N ASN A 53 -5.18 -10.39 -12.22
CA ASN A 53 -4.51 -9.97 -13.44
C ASN A 53 -3.98 -11.19 -14.23
N VAL A 54 -3.33 -12.14 -13.57
CA VAL A 54 -2.84 -13.37 -14.23
C VAL A 54 -3.99 -14.23 -14.78
N ILE A 55 -5.13 -14.34 -14.08
CA ILE A 55 -6.27 -15.17 -14.49
C ILE A 55 -6.99 -14.55 -15.71
N GLU A 56 -7.33 -13.26 -15.66
CA GLU A 56 -8.08 -12.58 -16.73
C GLU A 56 -7.32 -12.58 -18.06
N ARG A 57 -5.99 -12.52 -17.99
CA ARG A 57 -5.11 -12.54 -19.16
C ARG A 57 -4.94 -13.90 -19.83
N ARG A 58 -5.39 -15.00 -19.22
CA ARG A 58 -5.26 -16.34 -19.81
C ARG A 58 -6.11 -16.51 -21.07
N GLY A 59 -7.30 -15.88 -21.11
CA GLY A 59 -8.22 -15.97 -22.25
C GLY A 59 -7.71 -15.26 -23.50
N GLU A 60 -7.17 -14.05 -23.37
CA GLU A 60 -6.61 -13.28 -24.49
C GLU A 60 -5.31 -13.89 -25.02
N LEU A 61 -4.45 -14.41 -24.15
CA LEU A 61 -3.20 -15.07 -24.57
C LEU A 61 -3.47 -16.37 -25.34
N ALA A 62 -4.58 -17.05 -25.06
CA ALA A 62 -5.00 -18.24 -25.80
C ALA A 62 -5.53 -17.88 -27.20
N THR A 63 -6.37 -16.84 -27.32
CA THR A 63 -6.93 -16.40 -28.62
C THR A 63 -5.87 -15.75 -29.51
N LEU A 64 -4.97 -14.93 -28.99
CA LEU A 64 -3.94 -14.28 -29.80
C LEU A 64 -2.82 -15.22 -30.24
N ARG A 65 -2.63 -16.34 -29.53
CA ARG A 65 -1.79 -17.45 -29.99
C ARG A 65 -2.41 -18.20 -31.16
N ALA A 66 -3.74 -18.21 -31.29
CA ALA A 66 -4.46 -18.79 -32.43
C ALA A 66 -4.38 -17.91 -33.68
N PHE A 67 -4.18 -16.58 -33.54
CA PHE A 67 -4.11 -15.62 -34.66
C PHE A 67 -2.67 -15.20 -35.06
N GLY A 68 -1.61 -15.68 -34.41
CA GLY A 68 -0.22 -15.41 -34.80
C GLY A 68 0.34 -14.04 -34.39
N PHE A 69 -0.35 -13.30 -33.52
CA PHE A 69 0.07 -11.97 -33.07
C PHE A 69 1.29 -12.00 -32.12
N ARG A 70 2.17 -11.00 -32.26
CA ARG A 70 3.45 -10.88 -31.54
C ARG A 70 3.19 -10.55 -30.06
N ARG A 71 3.80 -11.32 -29.14
CA ARG A 71 3.63 -11.23 -27.67
C ARG A 71 3.84 -9.82 -27.07
N ALA A 72 4.54 -8.94 -27.78
CA ALA A 72 4.92 -7.60 -27.32
C ALA A 72 3.75 -6.59 -27.29
N SER A 73 2.87 -6.59 -28.30
CA SER A 73 1.79 -5.58 -28.39
C SER A 73 0.73 -5.77 -27.31
N LEU A 74 0.42 -7.01 -26.96
CA LEU A 74 -0.47 -7.36 -25.84
C LEU A 74 0.16 -7.13 -24.47
N GLY A 75 1.48 -7.31 -24.38
CA GLY A 75 2.25 -6.86 -23.23
C GLY A 75 2.00 -5.39 -22.96
N TRP A 76 2.07 -4.58 -24.02
CA TRP A 76 1.99 -3.13 -23.92
C TRP A 76 0.59 -2.60 -23.59
N LEU A 77 -0.46 -3.13 -24.24
CA LEU A 77 -1.84 -2.72 -23.95
C LEU A 77 -2.22 -2.95 -22.50
N VAL A 78 -1.96 -4.16 -21.99
CA VAL A 78 -2.32 -4.51 -20.61
C VAL A 78 -1.44 -3.78 -19.60
N LEU A 79 -0.17 -3.52 -19.92
CA LEU A 79 0.67 -2.71 -19.06
C LEU A 79 0.16 -1.27 -18.98
N ALA A 80 -0.30 -0.69 -20.09
CA ALA A 80 -0.91 0.64 -20.11
C ALA A 80 -2.20 0.70 -19.27
N GLU A 81 -3.05 -0.33 -19.36
CA GLU A 81 -4.27 -0.42 -18.56
C GLU A 81 -3.97 -0.58 -17.07
N ASN A 82 -2.99 -1.42 -16.72
CA ASN A 82 -2.54 -1.54 -15.34
C ASN A 82 -1.94 -0.23 -14.84
N ALA A 83 -1.12 0.45 -15.63
CA ALA A 83 -0.56 1.75 -15.27
C ALA A 83 -1.67 2.79 -15.03
N PHE A 84 -2.71 2.79 -15.86
CA PHE A 84 -3.86 3.68 -15.69
C PHE A 84 -4.61 3.40 -14.39
N LEU A 85 -4.96 2.14 -14.10
CA LEU A 85 -5.60 1.74 -12.84
C LEU A 85 -4.73 2.09 -11.62
N LEU A 86 -3.41 1.89 -11.74
CA LEU A 86 -2.45 2.19 -10.68
C LEU A 86 -2.38 3.69 -10.40
N MET A 87 -2.34 4.52 -11.44
CA MET A 87 -2.36 5.98 -11.31
C MET A 87 -3.65 6.49 -10.67
N ILE A 88 -4.81 5.94 -11.05
CA ILE A 88 -6.10 6.29 -10.44
C ILE A 88 -6.12 5.88 -8.96
N GLY A 89 -5.72 4.66 -8.65
CA GLY A 89 -5.64 4.18 -7.27
C GLY A 89 -4.71 5.03 -6.41
N LEU A 90 -3.55 5.41 -6.96
CA LEU A 90 -2.58 6.29 -6.29
C LEU A 90 -3.17 7.69 -6.04
N ALA A 91 -3.85 8.27 -7.03
CA ALA A 91 -4.47 9.58 -6.91
C ALA A 91 -5.60 9.58 -5.87
N ILE A 92 -6.47 8.58 -5.89
CA ILE A 92 -7.56 8.42 -4.92
C ILE A 92 -6.99 8.20 -3.51
N GLY A 93 -6.00 7.30 -3.37
CA GLY A 93 -5.36 7.00 -2.08
C GLY A 93 -4.63 8.22 -1.50
N ALA A 94 -3.86 8.93 -2.31
CA ALA A 94 -3.18 10.16 -1.91
C ALA A 94 -4.19 11.24 -1.53
N GLY A 95 -5.25 11.42 -2.32
CA GLY A 95 -6.33 12.36 -2.02
C GLY A 95 -7.05 12.04 -0.71
N ALA A 96 -7.39 10.77 -0.47
CA ALA A 96 -8.03 10.32 0.76
C ALA A 96 -7.12 10.51 1.99
N ALA A 97 -5.83 10.19 1.86
CA ALA A 97 -4.85 10.41 2.92
C ALA A 97 -4.68 11.90 3.25
N LEU A 98 -4.58 12.76 2.22
CA LEU A 98 -4.52 14.21 2.39
C LEU A 98 -5.79 14.75 3.05
N ALA A 99 -6.97 14.29 2.64
CA ALA A 99 -8.23 14.67 3.26
C ALA A 99 -8.33 14.25 4.73
N GLY A 100 -7.82 13.05 5.07
CA GLY A 100 -7.80 12.56 6.44
C GLY A 100 -6.84 13.33 7.36
N VAL A 101 -5.69 13.77 6.81
CA VAL A 101 -4.67 14.53 7.58
C VAL A 101 -4.93 16.04 7.51
N ALA A 102 -5.80 16.53 6.63
CA ALA A 102 -6.15 17.94 6.44
C ALA A 102 -6.29 18.76 7.73
N PRO A 103 -7.07 18.34 8.75
CA PRO A 103 -7.22 19.12 9.98
C PRO A 103 -5.94 19.21 10.83
N ARG A 104 -4.97 18.29 10.63
CA ARG A 104 -3.70 18.26 11.36
C ARG A 104 -2.54 18.89 10.59
N LEU A 105 -2.70 19.20 9.31
CA LEU A 105 -1.62 19.78 8.48
C LEU A 105 -1.09 21.12 9.01
N ALA A 106 -1.93 21.91 9.69
CA ALA A 106 -1.52 23.18 10.30
C ALA A 106 -0.67 23.01 11.58
N GLN A 107 -0.67 21.82 12.18
CA GLN A 107 0.00 21.53 13.44
C GLN A 107 1.25 20.66 13.27
N VAL A 108 1.46 20.07 12.08
CA VAL A 108 2.53 19.10 11.82
C VAL A 108 3.42 19.59 10.67
N HIS A 109 4.73 19.61 10.91
CA HIS A 109 5.71 19.88 9.86
C HIS A 109 5.74 18.70 8.86
N THR A 110 4.98 18.83 7.78
CA THR A 110 4.89 17.80 6.74
C THR A 110 5.99 17.99 5.72
N SER A 111 6.86 16.98 5.56
CA SER A 111 7.90 16.98 4.53
C SER A 111 7.32 16.56 3.18
N TRP A 112 7.03 17.52 2.32
CA TRP A 112 6.50 17.29 0.97
C TRP A 112 7.44 16.44 0.09
N SER A 113 8.76 16.52 0.32
CA SER A 113 9.75 15.68 -0.35
C SER A 113 9.56 14.19 -0.01
N ALA A 114 9.36 13.86 1.25
CA ALA A 114 9.13 12.49 1.71
C ALA A 114 7.84 11.90 1.13
N LEU A 115 6.79 12.71 1.03
CA LEU A 115 5.53 12.30 0.38
C LEU A 115 5.75 11.99 -1.11
N GLY A 116 6.46 12.85 -1.83
CA GLY A 116 6.79 12.63 -3.24
C GLY A 116 7.63 11.35 -3.46
N VAL A 117 8.65 11.12 -2.63
CA VAL A 117 9.45 9.89 -2.68
C VAL A 117 8.60 8.65 -2.40
N THR A 118 7.71 8.71 -1.40
CA THR A 118 6.85 7.57 -1.05
C THR A 118 5.89 7.22 -2.19
N LEU A 119 5.24 8.21 -2.82
CA LEU A 119 4.39 7.99 -3.98
C LEU A 119 5.18 7.42 -5.17
N ALA A 120 6.38 7.92 -5.43
CA ALA A 120 7.24 7.42 -6.49
C ALA A 120 7.65 5.95 -6.25
N VAL A 121 7.99 5.58 -5.01
CA VAL A 121 8.30 4.20 -4.63
C VAL A 121 7.08 3.29 -4.84
N ILE A 122 5.90 3.70 -4.40
CA ILE A 122 4.67 2.91 -4.58
C ILE A 122 4.37 2.71 -6.07
N ALA A 123 4.47 3.76 -6.88
CA ALA A 123 4.28 3.69 -8.32
C ALA A 123 5.30 2.75 -8.99
N ALA A 124 6.58 2.86 -8.63
CA ALA A 124 7.64 2.01 -9.15
C ALA A 124 7.42 0.52 -8.80
N VAL A 125 7.10 0.23 -7.53
CA VAL A 125 6.83 -1.14 -7.06
C VAL A 125 5.59 -1.71 -7.77
N GLY A 126 4.53 -0.92 -7.88
CA GLY A 126 3.32 -1.31 -8.58
C GLY A 126 3.55 -1.61 -10.07
N MET A 127 4.38 -0.80 -10.74
CA MET A 127 4.75 -1.00 -12.13
C MET A 127 5.64 -2.24 -12.32
N LEU A 128 6.60 -2.47 -11.41
CA LEU A 128 7.42 -3.68 -11.43
C LEU A 128 6.58 -4.94 -11.23
N ALA A 129 5.62 -4.88 -10.30
CA ALA A 129 4.70 -5.98 -10.04
C ALA A 129 3.79 -6.27 -11.24
N SER A 130 3.27 -5.24 -11.92
CA SER A 130 2.48 -5.41 -13.14
C SER A 130 3.29 -5.97 -14.30
N VAL A 131 4.55 -5.53 -14.49
CA VAL A 131 5.48 -6.12 -15.45
C VAL A 131 5.77 -7.59 -15.11
N ALA A 132 6.01 -7.91 -13.84
CA ALA A 132 6.25 -9.28 -13.39
C ALA A 132 5.03 -10.18 -13.61
N ALA A 133 3.81 -9.69 -13.34
CA ALA A 133 2.57 -10.40 -13.63
C ALA A 133 2.41 -10.64 -15.13
N VAL A 134 2.68 -9.62 -15.96
CA VAL A 134 2.64 -9.72 -17.42
C VAL A 134 3.65 -10.75 -17.94
N ALA A 135 4.89 -10.73 -17.43
CA ALA A 135 5.96 -11.65 -17.80
C ALA A 135 5.69 -13.08 -17.32
N GLY A 136 5.16 -13.25 -16.11
CA GLY A 136 4.75 -14.54 -15.56
C GLY A 136 3.63 -15.19 -16.38
N ALA A 137 2.59 -14.42 -16.71
CA ALA A 137 1.49 -14.89 -17.57
C ALA A 137 1.98 -15.35 -18.96
N LEU A 138 3.01 -14.70 -19.51
CA LEU A 138 3.62 -15.07 -20.79
C LEU A 138 4.55 -16.31 -20.72
N ARG A 139 5.07 -16.64 -19.52
CA ARG A 139 6.01 -17.75 -19.30
C ARG A 139 5.34 -19.06 -18.92
N VAL A 140 4.13 -19.05 -18.36
CA VAL A 140 3.40 -20.28 -18.05
C VAL A 140 3.04 -20.98 -19.38
N PRO A 141 3.53 -22.20 -19.64
CA PRO A 141 3.19 -22.92 -20.85
C PRO A 141 1.68 -23.20 -20.83
N LEU A 142 0.94 -22.63 -21.77
CA LEU A 142 -0.52 -22.79 -21.94
C LEU A 142 -0.98 -24.23 -22.25
N LEU A 143 -0.08 -25.22 -22.21
CA LEU A 143 -0.35 -26.63 -22.51
C LEU A 143 -1.24 -27.35 -21.48
N PRO A 144 -1.16 -27.11 -20.15
CA PRO A 144 -2.07 -27.72 -19.19
C PRO A 144 -3.47 -27.14 -19.23
N ALA A 145 -3.62 -25.86 -19.63
CA ALA A 145 -4.91 -25.18 -19.66
C ALA A 145 -5.85 -25.77 -20.73
N LEU A 146 -5.31 -26.21 -21.87
CA LEU A 146 -6.05 -26.93 -22.92
C LEU A 146 -6.38 -28.39 -22.57
N LYS A 147 -5.72 -28.96 -21.55
CA LYS A 147 -5.92 -30.36 -21.14
C LYS A 147 -6.96 -30.52 -20.02
N ALA A 148 -7.36 -29.42 -19.38
CA ALA A 148 -8.42 -29.38 -18.37
C ALA A 148 -9.83 -29.23 -18.97
N GLU A 149 -9.93 -29.07 -20.29
CA GLU A 149 -11.19 -28.84 -21.02
C GLU A 149 -11.58 -30.03 -21.93
N ARG A 150 -11.00 -31.21 -21.66
CA ARG A 150 -11.51 -32.51 -22.11
C ARG A 150 -11.89 -33.33 -20.89
#